data_AF-A0AAN9YN56-F1
#
_entry.id   AF-A0AAN9YN56-F1
#
_cell.length_a   1.000
_cell.length_b   1.000
_cell.length_c   1.000
_cell.angle_alpha   90.00
_cell.angle_beta   90.00
_cell.angle_gamma   90.00
#
_symmetry.space_group_name_H-M   'P 1'
#
loop_
_entity.id
_entity.type
_entity.pdbx_description
1 polymer ?
#
loop_
_entity_poly.entity_id
_entity_poly.type
_entity_poly.pdbx_seq_one_letter_code
_entity_poly.pdbx_strand_id
1 'polypeptide(L)'
;MPGYSPSSLVGGRPSVEQVIVCVDVPDIDNFLMVLRVIRDHPQIHVHVVLSPRPVDFAAFHYGEERIRDFGKKYGPMNVIGRMTEDDLNSWVKDAKDDDKKWFYIDEDFRNSEILVDTRLYMRVSIIRLTKFLHQHKIDPTAYRIYYDSENLSGCPIVPGTHNALHQPDFAFDFGDMLLQEEPWETAAQEYIKATPNVGQDGDKNPTERDLARFKEMCKAASQSIHEDNGQSDYREKLSSYLFEKAVYGDPDYSDGSMRSHKRREDTRLLCKVYLHKQEKDLLYNHQETSRLEELIKTVGQTTTMSGPQTKPLLYVGGPFTEALKIIDGLTAENVGPVIAMAGTTEGKSNLFSNQFNILVDPISAEKVFKLAKERDIDLTLLPTECVKGTPLDLDFNTFTEQVRKHPGTYNHIKELYWQWSYGRNVTLFDLLAAMTVTTDLYKGTLQYVDFHVDTQGKFHFTRLPKKEVRKGPGLKMFWTTENFSDLMKKNQATLLEELRQTVEGKS
;
A
#
# COMPACT_ATOMS: atom_id res chain seq x y z
N MET A 1 -38.90 -7.47 -10.71
CA MET A 1 -37.66 -8.20 -11.05
C MET A 1 -36.81 -8.25 -9.79
N PRO A 2 -36.20 -9.38 -9.43
CA PRO A 2 -35.25 -9.38 -8.32
C PRO A 2 -34.17 -8.35 -8.67
N GLY A 3 -34.09 -7.30 -7.86
CA GLY A 3 -33.23 -6.15 -8.12
C GLY A 3 -31.79 -6.63 -8.15
N TYR A 4 -31.16 -6.61 -9.34
CA TYR A 4 -29.73 -6.84 -9.44
C TYR A 4 -29.04 -5.84 -8.52
N SER A 5 -28.28 -6.35 -7.55
CA SER A 5 -27.42 -5.50 -6.73
C SER A 5 -26.51 -4.69 -7.65
N PRO A 6 -26.30 -3.39 -7.37
CA PRO A 6 -25.46 -2.54 -8.21
C PRO A 6 -24.06 -3.14 -8.36
N SER A 7 -23.52 -3.08 -9.58
CA SER A 7 -22.18 -3.55 -9.92
C SER A 7 -21.75 -2.98 -11.27
N SER A 8 -20.46 -2.67 -11.41
CA SER A 8 -19.85 -2.17 -12.64
C SER A 8 -19.34 -3.31 -13.53
N LEU A 9 -19.35 -4.54 -13.01
CA LEU A 9 -18.94 -5.73 -13.72
C LEU A 9 -20.02 -6.23 -14.70
N VAL A 10 -19.57 -6.82 -15.80
CA VAL A 10 -20.46 -7.47 -16.76
C VAL A 10 -21.04 -8.73 -16.11
N GLY A 11 -22.37 -8.80 -16.01
CA GLY A 11 -23.07 -9.92 -15.36
C GLY A 11 -23.48 -9.64 -13.91
N GLY A 12 -23.09 -8.49 -13.35
CA GLY A 12 -23.43 -8.10 -11.98
C GLY A 12 -22.42 -8.58 -10.94
N ARG A 13 -22.81 -8.53 -9.67
CA ARG A 13 -21.97 -8.94 -8.55
C ARG A 13 -21.69 -10.46 -8.61
N PRO A 14 -20.42 -10.91 -8.55
CA PRO A 14 -20.09 -12.33 -8.51
C PRO A 14 -20.67 -13.01 -7.26
N SER A 15 -21.20 -14.22 -7.41
CA SER A 15 -21.51 -15.12 -6.28
C SER A 15 -20.22 -15.82 -5.88
N VAL A 16 -19.84 -15.69 -4.61
CA VAL A 16 -18.53 -16.10 -4.10
C VAL A 16 -18.69 -16.78 -2.75
N GLU A 17 -17.87 -17.79 -2.48
CA GLU A 17 -17.73 -18.41 -1.15
C GLU A 17 -16.38 -18.10 -0.51
N GLN A 18 -15.43 -17.58 -1.30
CA GLN A 18 -14.10 -17.22 -0.86
C GLN A 18 -13.71 -15.87 -1.48
N VAL A 19 -13.06 -15.04 -0.68
CA VAL A 19 -12.59 -13.72 -1.09
C VAL A 19 -11.14 -13.56 -0.65
N ILE A 20 -10.29 -13.15 -1.59
CA ILE A 20 -8.88 -12.90 -1.35
C ILE A 20 -8.59 -11.45 -1.76
N VAL A 21 -7.81 -10.75 -0.94
CA VAL A 21 -7.45 -9.34 -1.15
C VAL A 21 -5.94 -9.22 -1.06
N CYS A 22 -5.29 -9.02 -2.19
CA CYS A 22 -3.85 -8.75 -2.29
C CYS A 22 -3.63 -7.24 -2.22
N VAL A 23 -2.93 -6.77 -1.21
CA VAL A 23 -2.62 -5.37 -1.02
C VAL A 23 -1.13 -5.18 -0.85
N ASP A 24 -0.63 -4.02 -1.21
CA ASP A 24 0.68 -3.62 -0.73
C ASP A 24 0.56 -2.80 0.54
N VAL A 25 1.65 -2.82 1.27
CA VAL A 25 1.70 -2.28 2.61
C VAL A 25 2.87 -1.31 2.65
N PRO A 26 2.63 -0.09 3.14
CA PRO A 26 1.58 0.32 4.07
C PRO A 26 0.44 1.12 3.44
N ASP A 27 0.21 1.05 2.11
CA ASP A 27 -0.62 2.04 1.45
C ASP A 27 -1.97 2.15 2.16
N ILE A 28 -2.28 3.34 2.63
CA ILE A 28 -3.46 3.55 3.44
C ILE A 28 -4.74 3.29 2.65
N ASP A 29 -4.70 3.55 1.35
CA ASP A 29 -5.81 3.25 0.46
C ASP A 29 -6.16 1.75 0.50
N ASN A 30 -5.12 0.91 0.64
CA ASN A 30 -5.28 -0.52 0.84
C ASN A 30 -5.96 -0.88 2.18
N PHE A 31 -5.83 -0.07 3.23
CA PHE A 31 -6.58 -0.31 4.49
C PHE A 31 -8.08 -0.10 4.29
N LEU A 32 -8.47 0.96 3.57
CA LEU A 32 -9.87 1.18 3.21
C LEU A 32 -10.40 0.11 2.26
N MET A 33 -9.58 -0.34 1.31
CA MET A 33 -9.91 -1.45 0.43
C MET A 33 -10.22 -2.73 1.24
N VAL A 34 -9.33 -3.13 2.16
CA VAL A 34 -9.56 -4.32 3.01
C VAL A 34 -10.84 -4.16 3.83
N LEU A 35 -11.05 -3.01 4.47
CA LEU A 35 -12.26 -2.73 5.24
C LEU A 35 -13.52 -2.82 4.38
N ARG A 36 -13.49 -2.24 3.18
CA ARG A 36 -14.58 -2.30 2.21
C ARG A 36 -14.91 -3.74 1.83
N VAL A 37 -13.90 -4.52 1.49
CA VAL A 37 -14.11 -5.91 1.05
C VAL A 37 -14.72 -6.74 2.18
N ILE A 38 -14.21 -6.65 3.41
CA ILE A 38 -14.79 -7.37 4.56
C ILE A 38 -16.26 -6.98 4.77
N ARG A 39 -16.58 -5.68 4.71
CA ARG A 39 -17.95 -5.18 4.90
C ARG A 39 -18.90 -5.56 3.78
N ASP A 40 -18.41 -5.67 2.55
CA ASP A 40 -19.23 -6.11 1.44
C ASP A 40 -19.53 -7.61 1.51
N HIS A 41 -18.69 -8.41 2.17
CA HIS A 41 -18.84 -9.87 2.27
C HIS A 41 -18.95 -10.36 3.74
N PRO A 42 -19.96 -9.92 4.51
CA PRO A 42 -20.03 -10.13 5.96
C PRO A 42 -20.21 -11.59 6.40
N GLN A 43 -20.56 -12.48 5.47
CA GLN A 43 -20.75 -13.91 5.72
C GLN A 43 -19.58 -14.76 5.21
N ILE A 44 -18.54 -14.12 4.66
CA ILE A 44 -17.40 -14.79 4.04
C ILE A 44 -16.15 -14.40 4.80
N HIS A 45 -15.33 -15.39 5.10
CA HIS A 45 -14.00 -15.16 5.66
C HIS A 45 -13.08 -14.57 4.56
N VAL A 46 -12.50 -13.40 4.81
CA VAL A 46 -11.64 -12.69 3.85
C VAL A 46 -10.17 -13.00 4.11
N HIS A 47 -9.48 -13.49 3.08
CA HIS A 47 -8.04 -13.72 3.13
C HIS A 47 -7.30 -12.47 2.65
N VAL A 48 -6.57 -11.81 3.54
CA VAL A 48 -5.80 -10.60 3.23
C VAL A 48 -4.34 -10.98 3.04
N VAL A 49 -3.79 -10.72 1.85
CA VAL A 49 -2.43 -11.07 1.46
C VAL A 49 -1.62 -9.80 1.30
N LEU A 50 -0.54 -9.68 2.06
CA LEU A 50 0.30 -8.48 2.09
C LEU A 50 1.51 -8.67 1.18
N SER A 51 1.69 -7.75 0.23
CA SER A 51 2.84 -7.71 -0.66
C SER A 51 3.96 -6.89 -0.01
N PRO A 52 5.18 -7.43 0.11
CA PRO A 52 6.29 -6.71 0.74
C PRO A 52 6.82 -5.63 -0.21
N ARG A 53 7.16 -4.46 0.34
CA ARG A 53 7.93 -3.42 -0.38
C ARG A 53 9.33 -3.32 0.24
N PRO A 54 10.42 -3.26 -0.55
CA PRO A 54 11.76 -3.00 -0.01
C PRO A 54 11.77 -1.66 0.74
N VAL A 55 12.23 -1.68 1.99
CA VAL A 55 12.36 -0.46 2.82
C VAL A 55 13.79 -0.31 3.31
N ASP A 56 14.34 0.89 3.13
CA ASP A 56 15.63 1.29 3.68
C ASP A 56 15.43 2.33 4.79
N PHE A 57 15.56 1.92 6.06
CA PHE A 57 15.46 2.86 7.17
C PHE A 57 16.65 3.81 7.29
N ALA A 58 17.76 3.58 6.58
CA ALA A 58 18.89 4.51 6.54
C ALA A 58 18.63 5.72 5.64
N ALA A 59 17.70 5.61 4.68
CA ALA A 59 17.43 6.64 3.68
C ALA A 59 16.78 7.89 4.30
N PHE A 60 17.31 9.07 3.96
CA PHE A 60 16.70 10.35 4.34
C PHE A 60 15.66 10.79 3.32
N HIS A 61 14.54 11.31 3.80
CA HIS A 61 13.54 11.95 2.94
C HIS A 61 14.05 13.30 2.41
N TYR A 62 13.77 13.58 1.13
CA TYR A 62 14.13 14.84 0.46
C TYR A 62 13.37 16.04 1.05
N GLY A 63 12.10 15.85 1.41
CA GLY A 63 11.19 16.93 1.72
C GLY A 63 10.68 17.64 0.46
N GLU A 64 9.46 18.16 0.48
CA GLU A 64 8.76 18.65 -0.72
C GLU A 64 9.50 19.76 -1.47
N GLU A 65 10.18 20.65 -0.75
CA GLU A 65 10.95 21.75 -1.35
C GLU A 65 12.10 21.22 -2.20
N ARG A 66 12.85 20.22 -1.70
CA ARG A 66 13.96 19.61 -2.43
C ARG A 66 13.48 18.80 -3.62
N ILE A 67 12.36 18.09 -3.49
CA ILE A 67 11.71 17.39 -4.63
C ILE A 67 11.41 18.38 -5.75
N ARG A 68 10.82 19.54 -5.41
CA ARG A 68 10.47 20.59 -6.37
C ARG A 68 11.72 21.21 -7.00
N ASP A 69 12.75 21.47 -6.22
CA ASP A 69 14.02 22.03 -6.69
C ASP A 69 14.76 21.05 -7.62
N PHE A 70 14.94 19.81 -7.19
CA PHE A 70 15.58 18.77 -7.99
C PHE A 70 14.78 18.46 -9.25
N GLY A 71 13.44 18.38 -9.17
CA GLY A 71 12.60 18.16 -10.34
C GLY A 71 12.75 19.26 -11.40
N LYS A 72 12.98 20.51 -11.00
CA LYS A 72 13.29 21.62 -11.93
C LYS A 72 14.70 21.50 -12.52
N LYS A 73 15.68 21.07 -11.73
CA LYS A 73 17.09 20.99 -12.15
C LYS A 73 17.38 19.78 -13.05
N TYR A 74 16.87 18.61 -12.68
CA TYR A 74 17.26 17.32 -13.25
C TYR A 74 16.13 16.63 -14.01
N GLY A 75 14.93 17.22 -13.99
CA GLY A 75 13.72 16.65 -14.57
C GLY A 75 12.92 15.86 -13.53
N PRO A 76 11.59 16.06 -13.45
CA PRO A 76 10.77 15.43 -12.42
C PRO A 76 10.79 13.90 -12.51
N MET A 77 10.87 13.35 -13.71
CA MET A 77 10.87 11.90 -13.92
C MET A 77 12.14 11.21 -13.44
N ASN A 78 13.29 11.85 -13.66
CA ASN A 78 14.58 11.36 -13.23
C ASN A 78 14.68 11.32 -11.70
N VAL A 79 14.12 12.36 -11.06
CA VAL A 79 14.12 12.46 -9.61
C VAL A 79 13.15 11.44 -8.99
N ILE A 80 11.97 11.26 -9.59
CA ILE A 80 10.86 10.49 -8.99
C ILE A 80 10.90 8.98 -9.24
N GLY A 81 11.47 8.57 -10.38
CA GLY A 81 11.65 7.16 -10.69
C GLY A 81 12.61 6.47 -9.71
N ARG A 82 12.66 5.14 -9.80
CA ARG A 82 13.70 4.34 -9.17
C ARG A 82 15.08 4.84 -9.63
N MET A 83 16.01 4.98 -8.70
CA MET A 83 17.41 5.26 -9.00
C MET A 83 18.14 3.97 -9.37
N THR A 84 18.67 3.91 -10.60
CA THR A 84 19.43 2.76 -11.12
C THR A 84 20.92 3.10 -11.30
N GLU A 85 21.73 2.08 -11.58
CA GLU A 85 23.14 2.28 -11.93
C GLU A 85 23.30 3.08 -13.24
N ASP A 86 22.39 2.91 -14.20
CA ASP A 86 22.37 3.68 -15.44
C ASP A 86 22.07 5.17 -15.17
N ASP A 87 21.20 5.48 -14.20
CA ASP A 87 20.93 6.86 -13.78
C ASP A 87 22.17 7.52 -13.16
N LEU A 88 22.86 6.79 -12.26
CA LEU A 88 24.12 7.25 -11.65
C LEU A 88 25.19 7.56 -12.71
N ASN A 89 25.26 6.72 -13.75
CA ASN A 89 26.22 6.85 -14.84
C ASN A 89 25.78 7.81 -15.96
N SER A 90 24.55 8.33 -15.91
CA SER A 90 24.00 9.26 -16.90
C SER A 90 23.80 10.65 -16.32
N TRP A 91 22.56 11.03 -15.99
CA TRP A 91 22.21 12.40 -15.62
C TRP A 91 22.73 12.80 -14.24
N VAL A 92 22.92 11.85 -13.31
CA VAL A 92 23.44 12.14 -11.96
C VAL A 92 24.92 12.53 -12.00
N LYS A 93 25.69 12.00 -12.96
CA LYS A 93 27.10 12.36 -13.14
C LYS A 93 27.31 13.86 -13.32
N ASP A 94 26.35 14.50 -13.99
CA ASP A 94 26.35 15.93 -14.30
C ASP A 94 25.70 16.78 -13.19
N ALA A 95 25.14 16.15 -12.14
CA ALA A 95 24.61 16.85 -10.98
C ALA A 95 25.72 17.51 -10.14
N LYS A 96 25.35 18.54 -9.37
CA LYS A 96 26.28 19.17 -8.42
C LYS A 96 26.67 18.20 -7.32
N ASP A 97 27.89 18.31 -6.80
CA ASP A 97 28.39 17.36 -5.79
C ASP A 97 27.53 17.35 -4.51
N ASP A 98 27.02 18.51 -4.08
CA ASP A 98 26.07 18.61 -2.96
C ASP A 98 24.70 17.96 -3.24
N ASP A 99 24.32 17.83 -4.51
CA ASP A 99 23.06 17.18 -4.92
C ASP A 99 23.29 15.67 -5.11
N LYS A 100 24.46 15.25 -5.62
CA LYS A 100 24.83 13.84 -5.88
C LYS A 100 24.64 12.93 -4.68
N LYS A 101 24.95 13.39 -3.47
CA LYS A 101 24.75 12.60 -2.23
C LYS A 101 23.30 12.14 -2.03
N TRP A 102 22.33 12.80 -2.64
CA TRP A 102 20.92 12.43 -2.57
C TRP A 102 20.51 11.36 -3.58
N PHE A 103 21.32 11.13 -4.61
CA PHE A 103 21.05 10.19 -5.71
C PHE A 103 21.93 8.94 -5.52
N TYR A 104 21.34 7.91 -4.93
CA TYR A 104 21.97 6.60 -4.71
C TYR A 104 21.00 5.50 -5.12
N ILE A 105 21.52 4.36 -5.55
CA ILE A 105 20.70 3.23 -6.03
C ILE A 105 19.70 2.83 -4.95
N ASP A 106 18.44 2.68 -5.35
CA ASP A 106 17.42 2.12 -4.47
C ASP A 106 17.74 0.65 -4.17
N GLU A 107 17.92 0.38 -2.89
CA GLU A 107 18.26 -0.95 -2.39
C GLU A 107 17.06 -1.90 -2.50
N ASP A 108 17.35 -3.19 -2.69
CA ASP A 108 16.35 -4.25 -2.81
C ASP A 108 16.63 -5.41 -1.85
N PHE A 109 15.85 -6.48 -1.97
CA PHE A 109 15.93 -7.65 -1.08
C PHE A 109 17.24 -8.47 -1.19
N ARG A 110 18.16 -8.12 -2.09
CA ARG A 110 19.52 -8.69 -2.12
C ARG A 110 20.37 -8.17 -0.98
N ASN A 111 20.04 -7.01 -0.42
CA ASN A 111 20.72 -6.43 0.72
C ASN A 111 20.11 -6.96 2.03
N SER A 112 20.93 -7.58 2.89
CA SER A 112 20.48 -8.18 4.15
C SER A 112 19.91 -7.17 5.14
N GLU A 113 20.37 -5.92 5.11
CA GLU A 113 19.84 -4.86 5.97
C GLU A 113 18.41 -4.47 5.56
N ILE A 114 18.13 -4.45 4.25
CA ILE A 114 16.80 -4.19 3.71
C ILE A 114 15.83 -5.31 4.04
N LEU A 115 16.29 -6.56 4.08
CA LEU A 115 15.48 -7.68 4.54
C LEU A 115 15.04 -7.49 5.99
N VAL A 116 15.94 -7.06 6.87
CA VAL A 116 15.62 -6.79 8.28
C VAL A 116 14.66 -5.61 8.41
N ASP A 117 14.95 -4.49 7.74
CA ASP A 117 14.11 -3.29 7.75
C ASP A 117 12.70 -3.62 7.24
N THR A 118 12.60 -4.32 6.12
CA THR A 118 11.33 -4.76 5.53
C THR A 118 10.57 -5.70 6.45
N ARG A 119 11.22 -6.69 7.08
CA ARG A 119 10.53 -7.64 7.98
C ARG A 119 9.94 -6.93 9.20
N LEU A 120 10.72 -6.06 9.83
CA LEU A 120 10.22 -5.23 10.94
C LEU A 120 9.04 -4.39 10.50
N TYR A 121 9.16 -3.80 9.31
CA TYR A 121 8.13 -2.96 8.78
C TYR A 121 6.83 -3.71 8.44
N MET A 122 6.94 -4.89 7.84
CA MET A 122 5.78 -5.76 7.56
C MET A 122 5.04 -6.10 8.86
N ARG A 123 5.77 -6.46 9.93
CA ARG A 123 5.15 -6.72 11.24
C ARG A 123 4.42 -5.49 11.78
N VAL A 124 5.05 -4.31 11.72
CA VAL A 124 4.44 -3.06 12.18
C VAL A 124 3.14 -2.80 11.41
N SER A 125 3.16 -3.06 10.12
CA SER A 125 2.01 -2.78 9.28
C SER A 125 0.87 -3.79 9.43
N ILE A 126 1.16 -5.05 9.73
CA ILE A 126 0.16 -6.05 10.12
C ILE A 126 -0.58 -5.57 11.37
N ILE A 127 0.16 -5.12 12.40
CA ILE A 127 -0.44 -4.56 13.62
C ILE A 127 -1.30 -3.34 13.30
N ARG A 128 -0.81 -2.43 12.45
CA ARG A 128 -1.58 -1.23 12.05
C ARG A 128 -2.87 -1.58 11.34
N LEU A 129 -2.84 -2.50 10.37
CA LEU A 129 -4.05 -2.96 9.68
C LEU A 129 -5.03 -3.61 10.65
N THR A 130 -4.53 -4.47 11.55
CA THR A 130 -5.33 -5.09 12.60
C THR A 130 -5.96 -4.07 13.54
N LYS A 131 -5.18 -3.11 14.05
CA LYS A 131 -5.64 -2.02 14.92
C LYS A 131 -6.70 -1.19 14.20
N PHE A 132 -6.47 -0.86 12.94
CA PHE A 132 -7.41 -0.16 12.07
C PHE A 132 -8.74 -0.93 11.97
N LEU A 133 -8.70 -2.21 11.58
CA LEU A 133 -9.90 -3.04 11.47
C LEU A 133 -10.64 -3.19 12.81
N HIS A 134 -9.91 -3.35 13.92
CA HIS A 134 -10.48 -3.41 15.26
C HIS A 134 -11.20 -2.12 15.65
N GLN A 135 -10.61 -0.96 15.40
CA GLN A 135 -11.24 0.36 15.62
C GLN A 135 -12.49 0.55 14.76
N HIS A 136 -12.54 -0.11 13.59
CA HIS A 136 -13.71 -0.18 12.71
C HIS A 136 -14.69 -1.32 13.05
N LYS A 137 -14.55 -1.92 14.24
CA LYS A 137 -15.42 -2.96 14.79
C LYS A 137 -15.49 -4.21 13.92
N ILE A 138 -14.42 -4.53 13.20
CA ILE A 138 -14.31 -5.77 12.44
C ILE A 138 -13.86 -6.88 13.39
N ASP A 139 -14.65 -7.95 13.46
CA ASP A 139 -14.31 -9.14 14.22
C ASP A 139 -13.08 -9.83 13.60
N PRO A 140 -12.03 -10.17 14.38
CA PRO A 140 -10.86 -10.89 13.85
C PRO A 140 -11.23 -12.19 13.13
N THR A 141 -12.29 -12.89 13.51
CA THR A 141 -12.74 -14.11 12.81
C THR A 141 -13.22 -13.88 11.38
N ALA A 142 -13.53 -12.64 11.01
CA ALA A 142 -13.96 -12.27 9.66
C ALA A 142 -12.81 -12.26 8.64
N TYR A 143 -11.54 -12.25 9.08
CA TYR A 143 -10.40 -12.19 8.19
C TYR A 143 -9.18 -12.94 8.69
N ARG A 144 -8.24 -13.22 7.79
CA ARG A 144 -6.91 -13.72 8.13
C ARG A 144 -5.85 -13.07 7.27
N ILE A 145 -4.71 -12.72 7.88
CA ILE A 145 -3.59 -12.07 7.21
C ILE A 145 -2.54 -13.11 6.81
N TYR A 146 -2.04 -13.00 5.59
CA TYR A 146 -1.01 -13.84 4.99
C TYR A 146 0.13 -12.97 4.46
N TYR A 147 1.36 -13.42 4.66
CA TYR A 147 2.53 -12.83 4.01
C TYR A 147 3.67 -13.85 3.93
N ASP A 148 4.52 -13.71 2.91
CA ASP A 148 5.69 -14.58 2.70
C ASP A 148 6.96 -13.93 3.30
N SER A 149 7.31 -14.31 4.54
CA SER A 149 8.49 -13.80 5.26
C SER A 149 9.81 -14.42 4.80
N GLU A 150 9.75 -15.65 4.29
CA GLU A 150 10.92 -16.51 4.18
C GLU A 150 11.62 -16.34 2.83
N ASN A 151 10.89 -15.97 1.78
CA ASN A 151 11.42 -15.87 0.42
C ASN A 151 11.48 -14.45 -0.14
N LEU A 152 11.70 -13.44 0.72
CA LEU A 152 11.86 -12.05 0.27
C LEU A 152 13.02 -11.88 -0.73
N SER A 153 14.14 -12.60 -0.57
CA SER A 153 15.28 -12.50 -1.50
C SER A 153 14.98 -13.01 -2.92
N GLY A 154 13.96 -13.86 -3.07
CA GLY A 154 13.47 -14.33 -4.38
C GLY A 154 12.32 -13.49 -4.94
N CYS A 155 11.89 -12.46 -4.22
CA CYS A 155 10.77 -11.62 -4.60
C CYS A 155 11.15 -10.73 -5.81
N PRO A 156 10.38 -10.76 -6.92
CA PRO A 156 10.65 -9.97 -8.12
C PRO A 156 10.31 -8.48 -7.96
N ILE A 157 9.73 -8.10 -6.81
CA ILE A 157 9.40 -6.71 -6.49
C ILE A 157 10.67 -5.87 -6.54
N VAL A 158 10.67 -4.90 -7.44
CA VAL A 158 11.69 -3.86 -7.49
C VAL A 158 11.24 -2.66 -6.66
N PRO A 159 12.16 -1.86 -6.12
CA PRO A 159 11.82 -0.55 -5.60
C PRO A 159 11.14 0.26 -6.72
N GLY A 160 9.90 0.69 -6.50
CA GLY A 160 9.10 1.37 -7.53
C GLY A 160 9.47 2.84 -7.73
N THR A 161 10.16 3.43 -6.76
CA THR A 161 10.37 4.87 -6.60
C THR A 161 11.59 5.12 -5.75
N HIS A 162 12.24 6.27 -5.96
CA HIS A 162 13.38 6.66 -5.14
C HIS A 162 12.96 6.75 -3.67
N ASN A 163 13.48 5.88 -2.81
CA ASN A 163 13.04 5.74 -1.42
C ASN A 163 13.12 7.07 -0.65
N ALA A 164 14.11 7.90 -1.00
CA ALA A 164 14.30 9.23 -0.44
C ALA A 164 13.16 10.24 -0.79
N LEU A 165 12.24 9.89 -1.68
CA LEU A 165 11.07 10.72 -2.01
C LEU A 165 9.78 10.26 -1.36
N HIS A 166 9.72 9.01 -0.94
CA HIS A 166 8.54 8.50 -0.28
C HIS A 166 8.44 9.20 1.06
N GLN A 167 7.26 9.75 1.35
CA GLN A 167 6.91 10.04 2.73
C GLN A 167 7.23 8.76 3.53
N PRO A 168 7.88 8.86 4.69
CA PRO A 168 8.15 7.69 5.52
C PRO A 168 6.81 7.19 6.05
N ASP A 169 6.08 6.50 5.20
CA ASP A 169 4.81 5.84 5.44
C ASP A 169 5.00 4.73 6.50
N PHE A 170 6.22 4.20 6.61
CA PHE A 170 6.66 3.41 7.74
C PHE A 170 6.66 4.12 9.08
N ALA A 171 6.73 5.45 9.11
CA ALA A 171 6.64 6.25 10.34
C ALA A 171 5.20 6.60 10.75
N PHE A 172 4.19 6.13 10.02
CA PHE A 172 2.78 6.32 10.38
C PHE A 172 2.48 5.85 11.82
N ASP A 173 1.57 6.50 12.57
CA ASP A 173 1.19 6.09 13.95
C ASP A 173 2.32 6.12 15.01
N PHE A 174 3.50 6.66 14.68
CA PHE A 174 4.58 6.88 15.66
C PHE A 174 4.45 8.22 16.40
N GLY A 175 3.61 9.15 15.92
CA GLY A 175 3.38 10.45 16.56
C GLY A 175 2.97 10.31 18.03
N ASP A 176 2.02 9.44 18.33
CA ASP A 176 1.61 9.15 19.72
C ASP A 176 2.77 8.57 20.54
N MET A 177 3.59 7.70 19.94
CA MET A 177 4.77 7.13 20.60
C MET A 177 5.81 8.19 20.96
N LEU A 178 6.02 9.15 20.05
CA LEU A 178 7.03 10.19 20.21
C LEU A 178 6.57 11.32 21.12
N LEU A 179 5.26 11.50 21.34
CA LEU A 179 4.70 12.58 22.16
C LEU A 179 4.16 12.14 23.52
N GLN A 180 3.72 10.89 23.68
CA GLN A 180 3.15 10.38 24.94
C GLN A 180 4.20 9.54 25.70
N GLU A 181 5.17 10.21 26.32
CA GLU A 181 6.37 9.55 26.86
C GLU A 181 6.09 8.41 27.85
N GLU A 182 5.18 8.57 28.82
CA GLU A 182 4.96 7.59 29.91
C GLU A 182 4.57 6.16 29.47
N PRO A 183 3.49 5.94 28.69
CA PRO A 183 3.10 4.60 28.26
C PRO A 183 4.11 3.94 27.32
N TRP A 184 4.87 4.75 26.57
CA TRP A 184 5.82 4.28 25.58
C TRP A 184 7.22 4.05 26.15
N GLU A 185 7.65 4.85 27.12
CA GLU A 185 8.86 4.60 27.91
C GLU A 185 8.70 3.30 28.70
N THR A 186 7.54 3.08 29.31
CA THR A 186 7.25 1.81 30.01
C THR A 186 7.38 0.63 29.05
N ALA A 187 6.79 0.72 27.85
CA ALA A 187 6.93 -0.32 26.84
C ALA A 187 8.39 -0.52 26.38
N ALA A 188 9.18 0.55 26.24
CA ALA A 188 10.60 0.47 25.91
C ALA A 188 11.40 -0.23 27.02
N GLN A 189 11.16 0.14 28.28
CA GLN A 189 11.78 -0.52 29.45
C GLN A 189 11.42 -2.00 29.50
N GLU A 190 10.16 -2.35 29.25
CA GLU A 190 9.69 -3.73 29.24
C GLU A 190 10.28 -4.53 28.09
N TYR A 191 10.34 -3.97 26.88
CA TYR A 191 10.99 -4.57 25.71
C TYR A 191 12.45 -4.92 26.02
N ILE A 192 13.17 -3.98 26.64
CA ILE A 192 14.57 -4.15 27.03
C ILE A 192 14.74 -5.27 28.07
N LYS A 193 13.83 -5.35 29.06
CA LYS A 193 13.84 -6.39 30.09
C LYS A 193 13.41 -7.77 29.59
N ALA A 194 12.49 -7.82 28.61
CA ALA A 194 11.82 -9.05 28.17
C ALA A 194 12.62 -9.86 27.14
N THR A 195 13.76 -9.37 26.66
CA THR A 195 14.56 -10.03 25.61
C THR A 195 15.72 -10.82 26.25
N PRO A 196 15.56 -12.14 26.57
CA PRO A 196 16.66 -12.96 27.06
C PRO A 196 17.73 -13.18 25.99
N ASN A 197 18.94 -13.57 26.44
CA ASN A 197 20.23 -13.58 25.75
C ASN A 197 20.40 -14.32 24.39
N VAL A 198 19.35 -14.62 23.63
CA VAL A 198 19.45 -15.34 22.35
C VAL A 198 18.50 -14.75 21.31
N GLY A 199 19.00 -13.86 20.46
CA GLY A 199 18.25 -13.32 19.33
C GLY A 199 18.14 -14.34 18.19
N GLN A 200 16.92 -14.67 17.75
CA GLN A 200 16.65 -15.54 16.59
C GLN A 200 17.02 -14.89 15.25
N ASP A 201 17.20 -13.56 15.19
CA ASP A 201 17.39 -12.79 13.96
C ASP A 201 18.76 -12.12 13.83
N GLY A 202 19.76 -12.52 14.64
CA GLY A 202 21.09 -11.90 14.62
C GLY A 202 21.15 -10.48 15.21
N ASP A 203 20.02 -9.97 15.72
CA ASP A 203 19.93 -8.70 16.42
C ASP A 203 20.65 -8.76 17.77
N LYS A 204 21.41 -7.72 18.09
CA LYS A 204 21.99 -7.53 19.43
C LYS A 204 20.85 -7.30 20.42
N ASN A 205 20.99 -7.84 21.63
CA ASN A 205 20.01 -7.59 22.69
C ASN A 205 19.92 -6.08 22.96
N PRO A 206 18.70 -5.56 23.16
CA PRO A 206 18.53 -4.17 23.51
C PRO A 206 19.15 -3.90 24.90
N THR A 207 19.71 -2.71 25.06
CA THR A 207 20.53 -2.30 26.21
C THR A 207 19.97 -1.05 26.89
N GLU A 208 20.47 -0.71 28.08
CA GLU A 208 20.18 0.59 28.71
C GLU A 208 20.58 1.79 27.83
N ARG A 209 21.56 1.60 26.94
CA ARG A 209 21.91 2.60 25.92
C ARG A 209 20.77 2.79 24.92
N ASP A 210 20.06 1.73 24.55
CA ASP A 210 18.91 1.83 23.65
C ASP A 210 17.72 2.52 24.33
N LEU A 211 17.51 2.30 25.64
CA LEU A 211 16.53 3.08 26.40
C LEU A 211 16.86 4.58 26.38
N ALA A 212 18.12 4.93 26.62
CA ALA A 212 18.58 6.32 26.58
C ALA A 212 18.38 6.93 25.19
N ARG A 213 18.73 6.20 24.12
CA ARG A 213 18.46 6.62 22.73
C ARG A 213 16.98 6.85 22.47
N PHE A 214 16.12 5.93 22.91
CA PHE A 214 14.66 6.08 22.77
C PHE A 214 14.16 7.36 23.44
N LYS A 215 14.62 7.65 24.66
CA LYS A 215 14.27 8.90 25.37
C LYS A 215 14.78 10.13 24.64
N GLU A 216 15.99 10.09 24.09
CA GLU A 216 16.53 11.17 23.28
C GLU A 216 15.70 11.43 22.02
N MET A 217 15.22 10.37 21.36
CA MET A 217 14.31 10.46 20.21
C MET A 217 12.99 11.15 20.56
N CYS A 218 12.32 10.72 21.64
CA CYS A 218 11.08 11.34 22.11
C CYS A 218 11.30 12.81 22.48
N LYS A 219 12.40 13.09 23.20
CA LYS A 219 12.78 14.46 23.57
C LYS A 219 13.00 15.34 22.33
N ALA A 220 13.71 14.86 21.31
CA ALA A 220 13.95 15.60 20.07
C ALA A 220 12.64 15.90 19.33
N ALA A 221 11.74 14.93 19.25
CA ALA A 221 10.41 15.12 18.66
C ALA A 221 9.60 16.19 19.45
N SER A 222 9.53 16.06 20.77
CA SER A 222 8.83 17.01 21.66
C SER A 222 9.40 18.43 21.57
N GLN A 223 10.73 18.59 21.54
CA GLN A 223 11.37 19.90 21.41
C GLN A 223 11.05 20.59 20.08
N SER A 224 10.98 19.83 18.99
CA SER A 224 10.59 20.34 17.66
C SER A 224 9.16 20.91 17.61
N ILE A 225 8.33 20.59 18.61
CA ILE A 225 7.01 21.21 18.77
C ILE A 225 7.14 22.67 19.16
N HIS A 226 8.03 22.98 20.10
CA HIS A 226 8.18 24.28 20.74
C HIS A 226 8.90 25.32 19.88
N GLU A 227 9.86 24.90 19.04
CA GLU A 227 10.68 25.79 18.21
C GLU A 227 9.91 26.49 17.08
N ASP A 228 8.71 26.03 16.77
CA ASP A 228 7.90 26.45 15.62
C ASP A 228 7.06 27.72 15.87
N ASN A 229 7.28 28.42 16.99
CA ASN A 229 6.79 29.78 17.31
C ASN A 229 5.31 30.11 16.98
N GLY A 230 4.42 29.12 16.97
CA GLY A 230 2.96 29.32 16.90
C GLY A 230 2.42 29.81 15.54
N GLN A 231 3.14 29.60 14.42
CA GLN A 231 2.70 30.11 13.11
C GLN A 231 1.64 29.28 12.36
N SER A 232 1.14 28.15 12.87
CA SER A 232 -0.12 27.60 12.36
C SER A 232 -0.77 26.63 13.34
N ASP A 233 -1.98 26.18 12.98
CA ASP A 233 -2.68 24.96 13.45
C ASP A 233 -1.84 23.65 13.26
N TYR A 234 -0.52 23.77 13.22
CA TYR A 234 0.51 22.76 13.10
C TYR A 234 0.44 21.67 14.19
N ARG A 235 -0.41 21.83 15.23
CA ARG A 235 -0.50 20.97 16.43
C ARG A 235 -0.84 19.50 16.14
N GLU A 236 -1.37 19.18 14.96
CA GLU A 236 -1.37 17.82 14.41
C GLU A 236 -0.07 17.59 13.60
N LYS A 237 1.09 17.70 14.26
CA LYS A 237 2.42 17.49 13.65
C LYS A 237 2.46 16.08 13.08
N LEU A 238 2.42 15.99 11.75
CA LEU A 238 2.54 14.79 10.92
C LEU A 238 3.46 13.75 11.61
N SER A 239 3.00 12.51 11.83
CA SER A 239 3.84 11.45 12.41
C SER A 239 5.20 11.36 11.72
N SER A 240 5.20 11.51 10.38
CA SER A 240 6.41 11.58 9.56
C SER A 240 7.34 12.74 9.93
N TYR A 241 6.84 13.94 10.23
CA TYR A 241 7.69 15.07 10.67
C TYR A 241 8.34 14.80 12.02
N LEU A 242 7.55 14.35 13.01
CA LEU A 242 8.05 14.03 14.34
C LEU A 242 9.08 12.91 14.28
N PHE A 243 8.81 11.90 13.46
CA PHE A 243 9.73 10.83 13.16
C PHE A 243 11.04 11.36 12.57
N GLU A 244 10.98 12.19 11.52
CA GLU A 244 12.19 12.76 10.91
C GLU A 244 13.04 13.54 11.94
N LYS A 245 12.40 14.22 12.90
CA LYS A 245 13.12 14.89 14.00
C LYS A 245 13.68 13.92 15.04
N ALA A 246 12.95 12.87 15.35
CA ALA A 246 13.34 11.86 16.32
C ALA A 246 14.58 11.08 15.86
N VAL A 247 14.58 10.61 14.62
CA VAL A 247 15.61 9.70 14.10
C VAL A 247 16.70 10.40 13.29
N TYR A 248 16.69 11.74 13.23
CA TYR A 248 17.69 12.47 12.45
C TYR A 248 19.11 12.09 12.91
N GLY A 249 19.98 11.87 11.94
CA GLY A 249 21.39 11.57 12.14
C GLY A 249 22.23 12.27 11.09
N ASP A 250 23.53 12.32 11.31
CA ASP A 250 24.44 12.73 10.25
C ASP A 250 24.58 11.58 9.24
N PRO A 251 24.67 11.88 7.93
CA PRO A 251 25.05 10.90 6.94
C PRO A 251 26.44 10.34 7.26
N ASP A 252 26.56 9.03 7.38
CA ASP A 252 27.77 8.35 7.85
C ASP A 252 28.20 7.17 6.96
N TYR A 253 27.54 6.99 5.82
CA TYR A 253 27.93 5.98 4.84
C TYR A 253 29.21 6.37 4.09
N SER A 254 30.08 5.39 3.87
CA SER A 254 31.40 5.58 3.22
C SER A 254 31.31 6.05 1.76
N ASP A 255 30.17 5.84 1.11
CA ASP A 255 29.92 6.27 -0.28
C ASP A 255 29.50 7.74 -0.38
N GLY A 256 29.37 8.45 0.75
CA GLY A 256 28.93 9.83 0.80
C GLY A 256 27.44 10.02 0.52
N SER A 257 26.66 8.94 0.44
CA SER A 257 25.22 9.00 0.25
C SER A 257 24.51 9.61 1.47
N MET A 258 23.35 10.19 1.24
CA MET A 258 22.41 10.63 2.28
C MET A 258 21.72 9.40 2.87
N ARG A 259 22.51 8.62 3.60
CA ARG A 259 22.11 7.46 4.41
C ARG A 259 22.80 7.51 5.76
N SER A 260 22.12 7.05 6.81
CA SER A 260 22.66 7.04 8.17
C SER A 260 22.41 5.72 8.89
N HIS A 261 23.49 5.11 9.41
CA HIS A 261 23.40 3.92 10.26
C HIS A 261 22.63 4.23 11.55
N LYS A 262 22.90 5.40 12.16
CA LYS A 262 22.14 5.87 13.33
C LYS A 262 20.63 5.90 13.04
N ARG A 263 20.23 6.52 11.93
CA ARG A 263 18.81 6.62 11.53
C ARG A 263 18.17 5.24 11.39
N ARG A 264 18.84 4.30 10.74
CA ARG A 264 18.36 2.91 10.61
C ARG A 264 18.16 2.26 11.97
N GLU A 265 19.18 2.29 12.82
CA GLU A 265 19.10 1.68 14.15
C GLU A 265 18.01 2.29 15.03
N ASP A 266 17.88 3.61 15.00
CA ASP A 266 16.85 4.36 15.73
C ASP A 266 15.45 4.00 15.24
N THR A 267 15.27 3.92 13.92
CA THR A 267 13.99 3.49 13.31
C THR A 267 13.65 2.05 13.67
N ARG A 268 14.62 1.13 13.61
CA ARG A 268 14.42 -0.27 14.06
C ARG A 268 13.99 -0.33 15.52
N LEU A 269 14.61 0.48 16.39
CA LEU A 269 14.25 0.57 17.80
C LEU A 269 12.81 1.07 17.99
N LEU A 270 12.42 2.13 17.30
CA LEU A 270 11.04 2.63 17.30
C LEU A 270 10.04 1.55 16.86
N CYS A 271 10.33 0.82 15.77
CA CYS A 271 9.50 -0.31 15.34
C CYS A 271 9.39 -1.39 16.41
N LYS A 272 10.48 -1.78 17.05
CA LYS A 272 10.51 -2.83 18.08
C LYS A 272 9.72 -2.44 19.34
N VAL A 273 9.87 -1.20 19.80
CA VAL A 273 9.07 -0.66 20.92
C VAL A 273 7.59 -0.58 20.55
N TYR A 274 7.29 -0.12 19.32
CA TYR A 274 5.94 -0.12 18.76
C TYR A 274 5.29 -1.50 18.80
N LEU A 275 5.95 -2.50 18.21
CA LEU A 275 5.50 -3.89 18.18
C LEU A 275 5.27 -4.41 19.60
N HIS A 276 6.24 -4.24 20.51
CA HIS A 276 6.14 -4.73 21.88
C HIS A 276 4.92 -4.18 22.62
N LYS A 277 4.65 -2.87 22.50
CA LYS A 277 3.50 -2.25 23.14
C LYS A 277 2.19 -2.74 22.54
N GLN A 278 2.08 -2.68 21.21
CA GLN A 278 0.81 -2.96 20.54
C GLN A 278 0.43 -4.46 20.65
N GLU A 279 1.40 -5.36 20.60
CA GLU A 279 1.16 -6.80 20.81
C GLU A 279 0.58 -7.08 22.22
N LYS A 280 0.99 -6.31 23.24
CA LYS A 280 0.42 -6.37 24.59
C LYS A 280 -0.98 -5.75 24.68
N ASP A 281 -1.13 -4.52 24.18
CA ASP A 281 -2.36 -3.73 24.33
C ASP A 281 -3.55 -4.37 23.60
N LEU A 282 -3.29 -5.04 22.48
CA LEU A 282 -4.36 -5.63 21.67
C LEU A 282 -4.98 -6.90 22.29
N LEU A 283 -4.56 -7.37 23.48
CA LEU A 283 -5.00 -8.64 24.11
C LEU A 283 -5.09 -9.78 23.09
N TYR A 284 -4.18 -9.77 22.13
CA TYR A 284 -4.38 -10.46 20.87
C TYR A 284 -4.13 -11.95 21.12
N ASN A 285 -5.16 -12.78 20.97
CA ASN A 285 -4.95 -14.13 20.47
C ASN A 285 -4.25 -13.93 19.13
N HIS A 286 -2.93 -14.14 19.08
CA HIS A 286 -2.13 -14.02 17.87
C HIS A 286 -2.95 -14.54 16.69
N GLN A 287 -3.46 -13.65 15.83
CA GLN A 287 -3.81 -14.12 14.50
C GLN A 287 -2.47 -14.47 13.90
N GLU A 288 -2.10 -15.74 14.01
CA GLU A 288 -0.92 -16.27 13.39
C GLU A 288 -1.02 -15.94 11.91
N THR A 289 -0.12 -15.05 11.49
CA THR A 289 0.10 -14.78 10.09
C THR A 289 0.42 -16.11 9.45
N SER A 290 -0.39 -16.52 8.49
CA SER A 290 -0.22 -17.81 7.83
C SER A 290 0.60 -17.61 6.56
N ARG A 291 1.28 -18.68 6.14
CA ARG A 291 2.07 -18.63 4.91
C ARG A 291 1.14 -18.59 3.70
N LEU A 292 1.58 -17.95 2.61
CA LEU A 292 0.76 -17.89 1.40
C LEU A 292 0.51 -19.29 0.80
N GLU A 293 1.45 -20.21 0.95
CA GLU A 293 1.30 -21.60 0.52
C GLU A 293 0.16 -22.31 1.24
N GLU A 294 -0.07 -21.97 2.52
CA GLU A 294 -1.20 -22.50 3.28
C GLU A 294 -2.53 -21.98 2.72
N LEU A 295 -2.60 -20.70 2.35
CA LEU A 295 -3.77 -20.15 1.67
C LEU A 295 -4.06 -20.89 0.37
N ILE A 296 -3.05 -21.01 -0.50
CA ILE A 296 -3.18 -21.69 -1.80
C ILE A 296 -3.66 -23.13 -1.60
N LYS A 297 -3.09 -23.84 -0.62
CA LYS A 297 -3.51 -25.20 -0.28
C LYS A 297 -4.95 -25.25 0.23
N THR A 298 -5.33 -24.38 1.15
CA THR A 298 -6.69 -24.33 1.70
C THR A 298 -7.71 -24.03 0.60
N VAL A 299 -7.49 -22.98 -0.18
CA VAL A 299 -8.37 -22.57 -1.29
C VAL A 299 -8.45 -23.68 -2.35
N GLY A 300 -7.32 -24.23 -2.78
CA GLY A 300 -7.27 -25.29 -3.80
C GLY A 300 -7.78 -26.66 -3.33
N GLN A 301 -7.81 -26.95 -2.03
CA GLN A 301 -8.42 -28.19 -1.51
C GLN A 301 -9.94 -28.09 -1.42
N THR A 302 -10.47 -26.92 -1.02
CA THR A 302 -11.91 -26.68 -0.85
C THR A 302 -12.68 -26.95 -2.16
N THR A 303 -12.03 -26.72 -3.29
CA THR A 303 -12.60 -26.93 -4.64
C THR A 303 -12.73 -28.38 -5.06
N THR A 304 -12.21 -29.36 -4.30
CA THR A 304 -12.22 -30.79 -4.68
C THR A 304 -13.34 -31.61 -4.04
N MET A 305 -14.12 -31.04 -3.10
CA MET A 305 -15.16 -31.76 -2.36
C MET A 305 -16.56 -31.55 -2.96
N SER A 306 -17.01 -32.48 -3.82
CA SER A 306 -18.39 -32.87 -4.20
C SER A 306 -19.53 -31.84 -4.38
N GLY A 307 -19.30 -30.54 -4.30
CA GLY A 307 -20.28 -29.47 -4.44
C GLY A 307 -20.04 -28.58 -5.67
N PRO A 308 -20.91 -27.57 -5.93
CA PRO A 308 -20.65 -26.57 -6.95
C PRO A 308 -19.31 -25.89 -6.68
N GLN A 309 -18.39 -25.97 -7.64
CA GLN A 309 -17.05 -25.44 -7.52
C GLN A 309 -17.10 -23.90 -7.46
N THR A 310 -16.98 -23.34 -6.26
CA THR A 310 -17.00 -21.89 -6.07
C THR A 310 -15.59 -21.33 -6.14
N LYS A 311 -15.35 -20.48 -7.14
CA LYS A 311 -14.05 -19.89 -7.37
C LYS A 311 -13.86 -18.65 -6.47
N PRO A 312 -12.65 -18.40 -5.93
CA PRO A 312 -12.39 -17.23 -5.11
C PRO A 312 -12.44 -15.95 -5.96
N LEU A 313 -13.04 -14.89 -5.43
CA LEU A 313 -12.92 -13.55 -5.99
C LEU A 313 -11.65 -12.90 -5.44
N LEU A 314 -10.79 -12.48 -6.35
CA LEU A 314 -9.50 -11.88 -6.04
C LEU A 314 -9.55 -10.38 -6.27
N TYR A 315 -9.22 -9.60 -5.26
CA TYR A 315 -8.97 -8.17 -5.39
C TYR A 315 -7.47 -7.90 -5.30
N VAL A 316 -6.94 -6.98 -6.11
CA VAL A 316 -5.51 -6.65 -6.20
C VAL A 316 -5.34 -5.12 -6.14
N GLY A 317 -4.95 -4.60 -4.98
CA GLY A 317 -4.58 -3.20 -4.76
C GLY A 317 -3.07 -2.95 -4.76
N GLY A 318 -2.26 -4.00 -4.62
CA GLY A 318 -0.79 -3.93 -4.71
C GLY A 318 -0.19 -4.43 -6.03
N PRO A 319 1.14 -4.64 -6.08
CA PRO A 319 1.82 -5.32 -7.16
C PRO A 319 1.29 -6.73 -7.39
N PHE A 320 1.52 -7.27 -8.59
CA PHE A 320 0.99 -8.57 -8.99
C PHE A 320 1.74 -9.79 -8.43
N THR A 321 2.72 -9.59 -7.55
CA THR A 321 3.62 -10.63 -7.04
C THR A 321 2.85 -11.76 -6.35
N GLU A 322 2.08 -11.42 -5.32
CA GLU A 322 1.34 -12.42 -4.55
C GLU A 322 0.11 -12.91 -5.33
N ALA A 323 -0.52 -12.03 -6.13
CA ALA A 323 -1.59 -12.41 -7.03
C ALA A 323 -1.15 -13.47 -8.05
N LEU A 324 0.06 -13.36 -8.61
CA LEU A 324 0.63 -14.36 -9.51
C LEU A 324 0.83 -15.70 -8.80
N LYS A 325 1.42 -15.71 -7.59
CA LYS A 325 1.60 -16.95 -6.82
C LYS A 325 0.27 -17.67 -6.56
N ILE A 326 -0.78 -16.91 -6.24
CA ILE A 326 -2.14 -17.46 -6.06
C ILE A 326 -2.68 -18.01 -7.39
N ILE A 327 -2.62 -17.23 -8.48
CA ILE A 327 -3.15 -17.63 -9.79
C ILE A 327 -2.41 -18.84 -10.37
N ASP A 328 -1.10 -18.96 -10.14
CA ASP A 328 -0.31 -20.12 -10.59
C ASP A 328 -0.45 -21.32 -9.66
N GLY A 329 -0.63 -21.10 -8.36
CA GLY A 329 -0.89 -22.15 -7.38
C GLY A 329 -2.27 -22.79 -7.52
N LEU A 330 -3.24 -22.06 -8.07
CA LEU A 330 -4.58 -22.54 -8.41
C LEU A 330 -4.64 -23.00 -9.88
N THR A 331 -5.41 -24.05 -10.18
CA THR A 331 -5.65 -24.42 -11.59
C THR A 331 -6.55 -23.37 -12.26
N ALA A 332 -6.50 -23.25 -13.59
CA ALA A 332 -7.29 -22.27 -14.36
C ALA A 332 -8.78 -22.33 -14.02
N GLU A 333 -9.36 -23.53 -13.93
CA GLU A 333 -10.76 -23.70 -13.56
C GLU A 333 -11.08 -23.26 -12.13
N ASN A 334 -10.09 -23.11 -11.25
CA ASN A 334 -10.22 -22.72 -9.86
C ASN A 334 -9.98 -21.24 -9.59
N VAL A 335 -9.61 -20.43 -10.59
CA VAL A 335 -9.45 -18.97 -10.43
C VAL A 335 -10.77 -18.27 -10.77
N GLY A 336 -11.31 -17.51 -9.81
CA GLY A 336 -12.50 -16.70 -10.04
C GLY A 336 -12.19 -15.36 -10.68
N PRO A 337 -13.14 -14.40 -10.67
CA PRO A 337 -12.87 -13.07 -11.17
C PRO A 337 -11.75 -12.39 -10.38
N VAL A 338 -10.93 -11.60 -11.08
CA VAL A 338 -9.83 -10.83 -10.53
C VAL A 338 -10.07 -9.35 -10.84
N ILE A 339 -10.08 -8.51 -9.82
CA ILE A 339 -10.26 -7.06 -9.95
C ILE A 339 -8.99 -6.38 -9.46
N ALA A 340 -8.33 -5.61 -10.33
CA ALA A 340 -7.04 -5.02 -10.01
C ALA A 340 -7.00 -3.51 -10.27
N MET A 341 -6.42 -2.75 -9.34
CA MET A 341 -6.03 -1.36 -9.58
C MET A 341 -4.73 -1.34 -10.38
N ALA A 342 -4.83 -1.23 -11.70
CA ALA A 342 -3.69 -1.34 -12.60
C ALA A 342 -3.94 -0.75 -13.98
N GLY A 343 -2.84 -0.35 -14.62
CA GLY A 343 -2.81 0.05 -16.03
C GLY A 343 -3.15 1.51 -16.27
N THR A 344 -3.08 1.88 -17.56
CA THR A 344 -3.42 3.21 -18.06
C THR A 344 -4.18 3.10 -19.36
N THR A 345 -5.05 4.06 -19.62
CA THR A 345 -5.82 4.14 -20.87
C THR A 345 -5.12 4.98 -21.92
N GLU A 346 -4.60 6.15 -21.53
CA GLU A 346 -3.89 7.05 -22.45
C GLU A 346 -2.46 7.37 -21.98
N GLY A 347 -2.10 6.97 -20.75
CA GLY A 347 -0.78 7.18 -20.17
C GLY A 347 -0.47 8.64 -19.82
N LYS A 348 -1.42 9.56 -20.02
CA LYS A 348 -1.24 11.00 -19.81
C LYS A 348 -1.26 11.43 -18.34
N SER A 349 -1.96 10.67 -17.50
CA SER A 349 -2.14 11.02 -16.08
C SER A 349 -1.12 10.34 -15.16
N ASN A 350 -0.33 9.41 -15.68
CA ASN A 350 0.67 8.73 -14.88
C ASN A 350 1.91 9.58 -14.72
N LEU A 351 2.44 9.54 -13.50
CA LEU A 351 3.77 10.09 -13.25
C LEU A 351 4.79 9.23 -13.98
N PHE A 352 4.76 7.91 -13.79
CA PHE A 352 5.73 6.98 -14.36
C PHE A 352 5.35 6.45 -15.75
N SER A 353 6.33 5.81 -16.41
CA SER A 353 6.12 5.12 -17.69
C SER A 353 5.04 4.03 -17.61
N ASN A 354 4.92 3.36 -16.46
CA ASN A 354 3.90 2.38 -16.12
C ASN A 354 3.05 2.86 -14.94
N GLN A 355 1.87 2.26 -14.71
CA GLN A 355 1.14 2.47 -13.45
C GLN A 355 1.92 1.85 -12.28
N PHE A 356 1.84 2.45 -11.10
CA PHE A 356 2.69 2.11 -9.95
C PHE A 356 2.73 0.61 -9.61
N ASN A 357 1.59 -0.08 -9.52
CA ASN A 357 1.55 -1.52 -9.22
C ASN A 357 2.19 -2.38 -10.32
N ILE A 358 2.13 -1.94 -11.58
CA ILE A 358 2.85 -2.57 -12.70
C ILE A 358 4.34 -2.21 -12.66
N LEU A 359 4.69 -0.97 -12.29
CA LEU A 359 6.07 -0.49 -12.21
C LEU A 359 6.88 -1.24 -11.14
N VAL A 360 6.26 -1.52 -10.00
CA VAL A 360 6.87 -2.20 -8.85
C VAL A 360 7.14 -3.68 -9.15
N ASP A 361 6.31 -4.33 -9.95
CA ASP A 361 6.56 -5.72 -10.40
C ASP A 361 6.04 -5.95 -11.84
N PRO A 362 6.80 -5.49 -12.86
CA PRO A 362 6.37 -5.61 -14.25
C PRO A 362 6.37 -7.07 -14.72
N ILE A 363 7.24 -7.92 -14.15
CA ILE A 363 7.36 -9.32 -14.54
C ILE A 363 6.08 -10.08 -14.14
N SER A 364 5.63 -9.91 -12.90
CA SER A 364 4.41 -10.59 -12.46
C SER A 364 3.17 -10.01 -13.12
N ALA A 365 3.12 -8.69 -13.36
CA ALA A 365 2.02 -8.07 -14.09
C ALA A 365 1.89 -8.64 -15.51
N GLU A 366 2.99 -8.73 -16.27
CA GLU A 366 2.99 -9.32 -17.61
C GLU A 366 2.50 -10.77 -17.59
N LYS A 367 2.99 -11.57 -16.64
CA LYS A 367 2.58 -12.97 -16.50
C LYS A 367 1.09 -13.09 -16.20
N VAL A 368 0.56 -12.35 -15.21
CA VAL A 368 -0.87 -12.38 -14.87
C VAL A 368 -1.73 -11.99 -16.08
N PHE A 369 -1.32 -10.98 -16.84
CA PHE A 369 -2.07 -10.56 -18.03
C PHE A 369 -2.02 -11.61 -19.15
N LYS A 370 -0.89 -12.30 -19.34
CA LYS A 370 -0.78 -13.45 -20.25
C LYS A 370 -1.70 -14.60 -19.80
N LEU A 371 -1.63 -14.97 -18.53
CA LEU A 371 -2.47 -16.02 -17.94
C LEU A 371 -3.95 -15.71 -18.09
N ALA A 372 -4.36 -14.44 -17.93
CA ALA A 372 -5.75 -14.06 -18.14
C ALA A 372 -6.25 -14.32 -19.57
N LYS A 373 -5.39 -14.17 -20.57
CA LYS A 373 -5.71 -14.50 -21.96
C LYS A 373 -5.64 -15.99 -22.26
N GLU A 374 -4.63 -16.67 -21.73
CA GLU A 374 -4.34 -18.08 -22.03
C GLU A 374 -5.26 -19.05 -21.30
N ARG A 375 -5.70 -18.68 -20.09
CA ARG A 375 -6.50 -19.52 -19.19
C ARG A 375 -7.96 -19.06 -19.04
N ASP A 376 -8.40 -18.09 -19.86
CA ASP A 376 -9.73 -17.45 -19.76
C ASP A 376 -10.07 -17.02 -18.31
N ILE A 377 -9.13 -16.35 -17.64
CA ILE A 377 -9.39 -15.76 -16.31
C ILE A 377 -10.11 -14.42 -16.53
N ASP A 378 -11.19 -14.19 -15.77
CA ASP A 378 -11.90 -12.91 -15.79
C ASP A 378 -11.10 -11.86 -15.01
N LEU A 379 -10.19 -11.17 -15.69
CA LEU A 379 -9.36 -10.11 -15.10
C LEU A 379 -9.89 -8.74 -15.55
N THR A 380 -10.30 -7.92 -14.59
CA THR A 380 -10.76 -6.55 -14.80
C THR A 380 -9.81 -5.54 -14.17
N LEU A 381 -9.31 -4.62 -14.98
CA LEU A 381 -8.40 -3.56 -14.56
C LEU A 381 -9.12 -2.23 -14.36
N LEU A 382 -8.88 -1.58 -13.22
CA LEU A 382 -9.20 -0.17 -12.98
C LEU A 382 -7.92 0.66 -13.24
N PRO A 383 -7.85 1.46 -14.32
CA PRO A 383 -6.68 2.26 -14.63
C PRO A 383 -6.64 3.57 -13.83
N THR A 384 -5.46 4.18 -13.70
CA THR A 384 -5.25 5.43 -12.95
C THR A 384 -6.14 6.58 -13.40
N GLU A 385 -6.47 6.68 -14.69
CA GLU A 385 -7.36 7.73 -15.21
C GLU A 385 -8.81 7.60 -14.75
N CYS A 386 -9.21 6.45 -14.18
CA CYS A 386 -10.53 6.34 -13.56
C CYS A 386 -10.65 7.13 -12.24
N VAL A 387 -9.52 7.55 -11.67
CA VAL A 387 -9.47 8.24 -10.38
C VAL A 387 -8.82 9.62 -10.53
N LYS A 388 -7.58 9.67 -11.03
CA LYS A 388 -6.78 10.89 -11.07
C LYS A 388 -7.32 11.89 -12.10
N GLY A 389 -7.45 13.15 -11.70
CA GLY A 389 -7.98 14.22 -12.57
C GLY A 389 -9.49 14.14 -12.78
N THR A 390 -10.20 13.34 -11.98
CA THR A 390 -11.66 13.24 -11.98
C THR A 390 -12.22 13.86 -10.68
N PRO A 391 -13.54 14.08 -10.56
CA PRO A 391 -14.16 14.47 -9.30
C PRO A 391 -13.99 13.46 -8.14
N LEU A 392 -13.41 12.29 -8.40
CA LEU A 392 -13.07 11.30 -7.38
C LEU A 392 -11.67 11.52 -6.78
N ASP A 393 -10.90 12.46 -7.34
CA ASP A 393 -9.68 13.02 -6.76
C ASP A 393 -10.09 14.12 -5.77
N LEU A 394 -10.34 13.73 -4.52
CA LEU A 394 -11.01 14.58 -3.54
C LEU A 394 -10.02 15.57 -2.93
N ASP A 395 -10.38 16.85 -2.80
CA ASP A 395 -9.63 17.70 -1.89
C ASP A 395 -9.82 17.20 -0.44
N PHE A 396 -8.83 17.49 0.41
CA PHE A 396 -8.82 16.98 1.78
C PHE A 396 -10.04 17.44 2.61
N ASN A 397 -10.58 18.63 2.36
CA ASN A 397 -11.75 19.12 3.10
C ASN A 397 -13.00 18.34 2.71
N THR A 398 -13.20 18.09 1.41
CA THR A 398 -14.30 17.24 0.92
C THR A 398 -14.21 15.82 1.49
N PHE A 399 -13.01 15.23 1.48
CA PHE A 399 -12.78 13.90 2.07
C PHE A 399 -13.13 13.89 3.57
N THR A 400 -12.60 14.84 4.32
CA THR A 400 -12.83 14.92 5.77
C THR A 400 -14.28 15.15 6.12
N GLU A 401 -15.03 15.97 5.37
CA GLU A 401 -16.45 16.18 5.60
C GLU A 401 -17.25 14.86 5.53
N GLN A 402 -16.89 13.96 4.60
CA GLN A 402 -17.55 12.66 4.49
C GLN A 402 -17.23 11.74 5.66
N VAL A 403 -15.98 11.74 6.15
CA VAL A 403 -15.57 10.88 7.25
C VAL A 403 -15.90 11.45 8.64
N ARG A 404 -16.23 12.76 8.76
CA ARG A 404 -16.48 13.48 10.04
C ARG A 404 -17.73 13.06 10.79
N LYS A 405 -18.70 12.43 10.14
CA LYS A 405 -20.00 12.12 10.74
C LYS A 405 -19.93 11.07 11.87
N HIS A 406 -18.76 10.46 12.11
CA HIS A 406 -18.55 9.48 13.17
C HIS A 406 -17.29 9.77 14.03
N PRO A 407 -17.41 10.43 15.19
CA PRO A 407 -16.27 11.01 15.93
C PRO A 407 -15.14 10.04 16.30
N GLY A 408 -15.44 8.77 16.57
CA GLY A 408 -14.44 7.78 17.02
C GLY A 408 -13.54 7.22 15.91
N THR A 409 -14.05 7.10 14.69
CA THR A 409 -13.32 6.57 13.52
C THR A 409 -12.78 7.69 12.63
N TYR A 410 -13.42 8.87 12.69
CA TYR A 410 -13.04 10.07 11.96
C TYR A 410 -11.59 10.48 12.22
N ASN A 411 -11.21 10.65 13.50
CA ASN A 411 -9.89 11.16 13.84
C ASN A 411 -8.80 10.25 13.31
N HIS A 412 -8.97 8.93 13.46
CA HIS A 412 -7.98 7.97 12.97
C HIS A 412 -7.82 8.05 11.45
N ILE A 413 -8.89 7.94 10.66
CA ILE A 413 -8.84 8.03 9.18
C ILE A 413 -8.33 9.40 8.70
N LYS A 414 -8.77 10.48 9.36
CA LYS A 414 -8.31 11.84 9.06
C LYS A 414 -6.81 11.95 9.25
N GLU A 415 -6.28 11.54 10.40
CA GLU A 415 -4.84 11.59 10.72
C GLU A 415 -4.03 10.76 9.73
N LEU A 416 -4.51 9.55 9.47
CA LEU A 416 -4.04 8.61 8.46
C LEU A 416 -3.89 9.26 7.07
N TYR A 417 -4.97 9.81 6.52
CA TYR A 417 -4.95 10.42 5.18
C TYR A 417 -4.24 11.78 5.16
N TRP A 418 -4.31 12.56 6.23
CA TRP A 418 -3.58 13.82 6.35
C TRP A 418 -2.08 13.56 6.25
N GLN A 419 -1.60 12.47 6.87
CA GLN A 419 -0.20 12.06 6.80
C GLN A 419 0.28 11.74 5.39
N TRP A 420 -0.58 11.12 4.60
CA TRP A 420 -0.24 10.66 3.27
C TRP A 420 -0.48 11.72 2.17
N SER A 421 -1.53 12.53 2.33
CA SER A 421 -2.01 13.48 1.33
C SER A 421 -1.83 14.95 1.72
N TYR A 422 -0.98 15.26 2.71
CA TYR A 422 -0.76 16.65 3.13
C TYR A 422 -0.43 17.56 1.93
N GLY A 423 -1.25 18.60 1.73
CA GLY A 423 -1.08 19.53 0.61
C GLY A 423 -1.42 18.94 -0.78
N ARG A 424 -2.01 17.76 -0.84
CA ARG A 424 -2.41 17.04 -2.05
C ARG A 424 -3.87 16.62 -1.97
N ASN A 425 -4.43 16.23 -3.10
CA ASN A 425 -5.73 15.57 -3.13
C ASN A 425 -5.62 14.16 -2.55
N VAL A 426 -6.72 13.69 -1.96
CA VAL A 426 -6.94 12.33 -1.51
C VAL A 426 -7.42 11.49 -2.68
N THR A 427 -6.55 10.62 -3.16
CA THR A 427 -6.87 9.61 -4.18
C THR A 427 -7.26 8.29 -3.50
N LEU A 428 -8.37 7.69 -3.94
CA LEU A 428 -8.93 6.44 -3.42
C LEU A 428 -8.83 5.31 -4.47
N PHE A 429 -7.65 5.13 -5.06
CA PHE A 429 -7.36 4.17 -6.12
C PHE A 429 -7.85 2.74 -5.80
N ASP A 430 -7.32 2.14 -4.75
CA ASP A 430 -7.53 0.72 -4.40
C ASP A 430 -8.93 0.50 -3.85
N LEU A 431 -9.43 1.46 -3.04
CA LEU A 431 -10.82 1.46 -2.60
C LEU A 431 -11.80 1.49 -3.78
N LEU A 432 -11.56 2.33 -4.80
CA LEU A 432 -12.41 2.41 -5.98
C LEU A 432 -12.38 1.12 -6.81
N ALA A 433 -11.23 0.43 -6.86
CA ALA A 433 -11.14 -0.89 -7.50
C ALA A 433 -12.09 -1.88 -6.79
N ALA A 434 -12.08 -1.92 -5.46
CA ALA A 434 -13.01 -2.76 -4.69
C ALA A 434 -14.48 -2.37 -4.91
N MET A 435 -14.78 -1.07 -4.93
CA MET A 435 -16.15 -0.57 -5.15
C MET A 435 -16.73 -0.97 -6.50
N THR A 436 -15.91 -1.23 -7.53
CA THR A 436 -16.43 -1.64 -8.85
C THR A 436 -17.27 -2.92 -8.81
N VAL A 437 -17.04 -3.78 -7.81
CA VAL A 437 -17.77 -5.04 -7.62
C VAL A 437 -19.19 -4.81 -7.12
N THR A 438 -19.40 -3.80 -6.26
CA THR A 438 -20.64 -3.59 -5.51
C THR A 438 -21.35 -2.27 -5.83
N THR A 439 -20.83 -1.50 -6.79
CA THR A 439 -21.39 -0.22 -7.23
C THR A 439 -21.43 -0.16 -8.75
N ASP A 440 -22.31 0.65 -9.32
CA ASP A 440 -22.40 0.89 -10.77
C ASP A 440 -21.65 2.16 -11.23
N LEU A 441 -20.68 2.63 -10.43
CA LEU A 441 -19.89 3.84 -10.66
C LEU A 441 -19.28 3.89 -12.08
N TYR A 442 -18.87 2.76 -12.62
CA TYR A 442 -18.23 2.66 -13.94
C TYR A 442 -19.07 1.88 -14.95
N LYS A 443 -20.38 1.75 -14.71
CA LYS A 443 -21.26 0.96 -15.57
C LYS A 443 -21.23 1.47 -17.01
N GLY A 444 -21.00 0.54 -17.93
CA GLY A 444 -20.95 0.80 -19.37
C GLY A 444 -19.60 1.28 -19.90
N THR A 445 -18.57 1.45 -19.07
CA THR A 445 -17.23 1.85 -19.52
C THR A 445 -16.28 0.68 -19.72
N LEU A 446 -16.61 -0.52 -19.22
CA LEU A 446 -15.77 -1.71 -19.32
C LEU A 446 -15.59 -2.16 -20.78
N GLN A 447 -14.35 -2.36 -21.20
CA GLN A 447 -13.97 -2.84 -22.53
C GLN A 447 -13.05 -4.06 -22.42
N TYR A 448 -13.10 -4.96 -23.40
CA TYR A 448 -12.02 -5.93 -23.59
C TYR A 448 -10.81 -5.23 -24.18
N VAL A 449 -9.64 -5.60 -23.70
CA VAL A 449 -8.39 -4.99 -24.12
C VAL A 449 -7.35 -6.05 -24.46
N ASP A 450 -6.47 -5.69 -25.38
CA ASP A 450 -5.18 -6.33 -25.58
C ASP A 450 -4.10 -5.52 -24.86
N PHE A 451 -2.93 -6.11 -24.67
CA PHE A 451 -1.77 -5.42 -24.15
C PHE A 451 -0.49 -5.91 -24.84
N HIS A 452 0.49 -5.02 -24.95
CA HIS A 452 1.86 -5.35 -25.30
C HIS A 452 2.84 -4.60 -24.40
N VAL A 453 4.02 -5.19 -24.20
CA VAL A 453 5.14 -4.55 -23.51
C VAL A 453 6.17 -4.17 -24.57
N ASP A 454 6.55 -2.89 -24.62
CA ASP A 454 7.55 -2.44 -25.59
C ASP A 454 8.99 -2.77 -25.15
N THR A 455 9.96 -2.41 -25.99
CA THR A 455 11.38 -2.68 -25.72
C THR A 455 11.94 -1.93 -24.51
N GLN A 456 11.23 -0.92 -23.99
CA GLN A 456 11.58 -0.18 -22.79
C GLN A 456 10.86 -0.72 -21.55
N GLY A 457 10.11 -1.83 -21.67
CA GLY A 457 9.35 -2.40 -20.57
C GLY A 457 8.05 -1.64 -20.26
N LYS A 458 7.59 -0.75 -21.16
CA LYS A 458 6.35 0.00 -20.97
C LYS A 458 5.15 -0.81 -21.45
N PHE A 459 4.10 -0.83 -20.63
CA PHE A 459 2.84 -1.49 -20.93
C PHE A 459 1.92 -0.57 -21.71
N HIS A 460 1.42 -1.08 -22.83
CA HIS A 460 0.48 -0.39 -23.70
C HIS A 460 -0.80 -1.23 -23.82
N PHE A 461 -1.94 -0.62 -23.51
CA PHE A 461 -3.25 -1.26 -23.61
C PHE A 461 -4.01 -0.75 -24.82
N THR A 462 -4.68 -1.66 -25.55
CA THR A 462 -5.46 -1.31 -26.74
C THR A 462 -6.84 -1.94 -26.67
N ARG A 463 -7.88 -1.14 -26.92
CA ARG A 463 -9.26 -1.65 -27.01
C ARG A 463 -9.40 -2.65 -28.16
N LEU A 464 -10.05 -3.78 -27.88
CA LEU A 464 -10.45 -4.69 -28.92
C LEU A 464 -11.68 -4.16 -29.70
N PRO A 465 -11.78 -4.38 -31.02
CA PRO A 465 -12.92 -3.93 -31.82
C PRO A 465 -14.25 -4.49 -31.32
N LYS A 466 -15.34 -3.71 -31.43
CA LYS A 466 -16.70 -4.15 -31.04
C LYS A 466 -17.20 -5.44 -31.72
N LYS A 467 -16.65 -5.77 -32.89
CA LYS A 467 -16.99 -6.99 -33.65
C LYS A 467 -16.31 -8.24 -33.08
N GLU A 468 -15.28 -8.08 -32.27
CA GLU A 468 -14.54 -9.13 -31.57
C GLU A 468 -14.97 -9.24 -30.11
N VAL A 469 -16.11 -8.63 -29.72
CA VAL A 469 -16.60 -8.64 -28.34
C VAL A 469 -16.90 -10.07 -27.93
N ARG A 470 -15.91 -10.64 -27.25
CA ARG A 470 -16.04 -11.89 -26.51
C ARG A 470 -17.11 -11.67 -25.45
N LYS A 471 -17.93 -12.68 -25.19
CA LYS A 471 -18.80 -12.72 -24.02
C LYS A 471 -18.15 -13.67 -23.03
N GLY A 472 -17.82 -13.19 -21.83
CA GLY A 472 -17.32 -14.04 -20.75
C GLY A 472 -16.01 -13.55 -20.12
N PRO A 473 -15.18 -14.49 -19.65
CA PRO A 473 -13.87 -14.20 -19.06
C PRO A 473 -12.86 -13.62 -20.05
N GLY A 474 -11.72 -13.16 -19.53
CA GLY A 474 -10.63 -12.55 -20.27
C GLY A 474 -10.19 -11.21 -19.68
N LEU A 475 -9.21 -10.58 -20.34
CA LEU A 475 -8.65 -9.29 -19.92
C LEU A 475 -9.57 -8.12 -20.32
N LYS A 476 -10.02 -7.38 -19.31
CA LYS A 476 -10.92 -6.23 -19.42
C LYS A 476 -10.33 -5.03 -18.67
N MET A 477 -10.69 -3.83 -19.10
CA MET A 477 -10.29 -2.59 -18.44
C MET A 477 -11.42 -1.57 -18.53
N PHE A 478 -11.63 -0.81 -17.46
CA PHE A 478 -12.52 0.36 -17.50
C PHE A 478 -11.90 1.42 -18.39
N TRP A 479 -12.58 1.80 -19.48
CA TRP A 479 -12.00 2.69 -20.47
C TRP A 479 -12.54 4.11 -20.35
N THR A 480 -11.66 5.08 -20.12
CA THR A 480 -12.02 6.50 -20.07
C THR A 480 -12.27 7.03 -21.49
N THR A 481 -13.33 7.82 -21.66
CA THR A 481 -13.72 8.46 -22.93
C THR A 481 -13.88 9.95 -22.69
N GLU A 482 -14.10 10.75 -23.74
CA GLU A 482 -14.29 12.21 -23.61
C GLU A 482 -15.39 12.60 -22.60
N ASN A 483 -16.44 11.78 -22.46
CA ASN A 483 -17.55 12.03 -21.53
C ASN A 483 -17.33 11.43 -20.12
N PHE A 484 -16.15 10.85 -19.85
CA PHE A 484 -15.90 10.14 -18.59
C PHE A 484 -15.93 11.07 -17.38
N SER A 485 -15.36 12.27 -17.49
CA SER A 485 -15.43 13.27 -16.43
C SER A 485 -16.89 13.59 -16.05
N ASP A 486 -17.79 13.72 -17.02
CA ASP A 486 -19.19 14.03 -16.74
C ASP A 486 -19.94 12.84 -16.11
N LEU A 487 -19.59 11.61 -16.48
CA LEU A 487 -20.05 10.42 -15.78
C LEU A 487 -19.60 10.42 -14.31
N MET A 488 -18.32 10.70 -14.06
CA MET A 488 -17.78 10.76 -12.70
C MET A 488 -18.40 11.89 -11.88
N LYS A 489 -18.68 13.06 -12.47
CA LYS A 489 -19.42 14.14 -11.79
C LYS A 489 -20.81 13.70 -11.36
N LYS A 490 -21.54 12.98 -12.22
CA LYS A 490 -22.87 12.43 -11.88
C LYS A 490 -22.80 11.40 -10.75
N ASN A 491 -21.72 10.63 -10.71
CA ASN A 491 -21.54 9.54 -9.77
C ASN A 491 -20.82 9.96 -8.48
N GLN A 492 -20.36 11.21 -8.37
CA GLN A 492 -19.62 11.71 -7.22
C GLN A 492 -20.44 11.58 -5.92
N ALA A 493 -21.73 11.94 -5.93
CA ALA A 493 -22.58 11.81 -4.76
C ALA A 493 -22.70 10.35 -4.29
N THR A 494 -22.84 9.41 -5.22
CA THR A 494 -22.84 7.97 -4.93
C THR A 494 -21.51 7.54 -4.32
N LEU A 495 -20.37 7.99 -4.88
CA LEU A 495 -19.05 7.69 -4.31
C LEU A 495 -18.95 8.18 -2.86
N LEU A 496 -19.29 9.44 -2.60
CA LEU A 496 -19.17 10.03 -1.26
C LEU A 496 -20.02 9.25 -0.24
N GLU A 497 -21.21 8.83 -0.65
CA GLU A 497 -22.08 7.97 0.17
C GLU A 497 -21.47 6.57 0.39
N GLU A 498 -20.90 5.96 -0.64
CA GLU A 498 -20.23 4.66 -0.53
C GLU A 498 -18.96 4.72 0.34
N LEU A 499 -18.20 5.82 0.27
CA LEU A 499 -17.07 6.09 1.17
C LEU A 499 -17.56 6.20 2.62
N ARG A 500 -18.62 6.96 2.85
CA ARG A 500 -19.25 7.09 4.18
C ARG A 500 -19.67 5.72 4.72
N GLN A 501 -20.39 4.92 3.94
CA GLN A 501 -20.79 3.56 4.31
C GLN A 501 -19.59 2.64 4.57
N THR A 502 -18.52 2.81 3.79
CA THR A 502 -17.27 2.05 3.98
C THR A 502 -16.61 2.36 5.31
N VAL A 503 -16.76 3.57 5.84
CA VAL A 503 -16.16 4.01 7.11
C VAL A 503 -17.07 3.72 8.30
N GLU A 504 -18.37 3.98 8.16
CA GLU A 504 -19.36 3.84 9.24
C GLU A 504 -19.86 2.40 9.43
N GLY A 505 -19.88 1.62 8.35
CA GLY A 505 -20.56 0.33 8.28
C GLY A 505 -21.96 0.53 7.70
N LYS A 506 -22.50 -0.49 7.04
CA LYS A 506 -23.89 -0.48 6.58
C LYS A 506 -24.79 -0.68 7.81
N SER A 507 -25.63 0.31 8.11
CA SER A 507 -26.65 0.27 9.16
C SER A 507 -27.78 -0.68 8.84
#